data_AF-A0A414Q0A7-F1
#
_entry.id   AF-A0A414Q0A7-F1
#
_cell.length_a   1.000
_cell.length_b   1.000
_cell.length_c   1.000
_cell.angle_alpha   90.00
_cell.angle_beta   90.00
_cell.angle_gamma   90.00
#
_symmetry.space_group_name_H-M   'P 1'
#
loop_
_entity.id
_entity.type
_entity.pdbx_description
1 polymer ?
#
loop_
_entity_poly.entity_id
_entity_poly.type
_entity_poly.pdbx_seq_one_letter_code
_entity_poly.pdbx_strand_id
1 'polypeptide(L)'
;MSTKLLLKKFLQASEILKTCQKEVIQDFKNYDFFEEITLNYSDSNFITLFKKNFFTILMLSLINESNIPKFGIISYGKIIIFLRQVITSVDNILDEEKKGNIFINSLNNPLVENSFISLITQELLTKEILKLNCNNKKS
;
A
#
# COMPACT_ATOMS: atom_id res chain seq x y z
N MET A 1 -3.73 30.28 -9.65
CA MET A 1 -4.31 29.26 -10.56
C MET A 1 -3.66 27.87 -10.36
N SER A 2 -2.35 27.78 -10.08
CA SER A 2 -1.64 26.49 -9.88
C SER A 2 -2.01 25.73 -8.59
N THR A 3 -2.31 26.42 -7.48
CA THR A 3 -2.69 25.79 -6.20
C THR A 3 -3.99 24.98 -6.28
N LYS A 4 -4.97 25.47 -7.05
CA LYS A 4 -6.23 24.73 -7.30
C LYS A 4 -6.00 23.47 -8.14
N LEU A 5 -5.05 23.51 -9.08
CA LEU A 5 -4.70 22.36 -9.90
C LEU A 5 -4.00 21.28 -9.08
N LEU A 6 -3.02 21.67 -8.25
CA LEU A 6 -2.29 20.76 -7.39
C LEU A 6 -3.22 20.05 -6.39
N LEU A 7 -4.12 20.80 -5.74
CA LEU A 7 -5.10 20.24 -4.82
C LEU A 7 -6.01 19.21 -5.51
N LYS A 8 -6.44 19.50 -6.76
CA LYS A 8 -7.24 18.56 -7.55
C LYS A 8 -6.49 17.26 -7.83
N LYS A 9 -5.20 17.32 -8.14
CA LYS A 9 -4.35 16.13 -8.35
C LYS A 9 -4.21 15.30 -7.09
N PHE A 10 -4.00 15.93 -5.93
CA PHE A 10 -3.96 15.21 -4.65
C PHE A 10 -5.30 14.57 -4.27
N LEU A 11 -6.43 15.23 -4.56
CA LEU A 11 -7.75 14.63 -4.37
C LEU A 11 -7.93 13.37 -5.23
N GLN A 12 -7.53 13.43 -6.50
CA GLN A 12 -7.57 12.27 -7.41
C GLN A 12 -6.66 11.13 -6.91
N ALA A 13 -5.42 11.45 -6.53
CA ALA A 13 -4.47 10.47 -5.99
C ALA A 13 -4.95 9.83 -4.67
N SER A 14 -5.66 10.58 -3.82
CA SER A 14 -6.29 10.04 -2.62
C SER A 14 -7.41 9.04 -2.92
N GLU A 15 -8.22 9.27 -3.95
CA GLU A 15 -9.23 8.30 -4.39
C GLU A 15 -8.60 7.04 -5.00
N ILE A 16 -7.49 7.21 -5.73
CA ILE A 16 -6.68 6.09 -6.22
C ILE A 16 -6.13 5.29 -5.03
N LEU A 17 -5.56 5.95 -4.01
CA LEU A 17 -5.05 5.31 -2.81
C LEU A 17 -6.12 4.47 -2.10
N LYS A 18 -7.33 5.01 -1.92
CA LYS A 18 -8.46 4.25 -1.34
C LYS A 18 -8.79 3.00 -2.14
N THR A 19 -8.70 3.08 -3.46
CA THR A 19 -8.92 1.94 -4.35
C THR A 19 -7.82 0.89 -4.17
N CYS A 20 -6.56 1.32 -4.13
CA CYS A 20 -5.42 0.43 -3.85
C CYS A 20 -5.57 -0.26 -2.49
N GLN A 21 -5.96 0.46 -1.44
CA GLN A 21 -6.18 -0.10 -0.10
C GLN A 21 -7.28 -1.18 -0.11
N LYS A 22 -8.38 -0.96 -0.84
CA LYS A 22 -9.45 -1.97 -1.00
C LYS A 22 -8.94 -3.23 -1.71
N GLU A 23 -8.14 -3.08 -2.75
CA GLU A 23 -7.56 -4.24 -3.44
C GLU A 23 -6.54 -4.97 -2.57
N VAL A 24 -5.71 -4.26 -1.82
CA VAL A 24 -4.77 -4.86 -0.85
C VAL A 24 -5.55 -5.67 0.19
N ILE A 25 -6.64 -5.13 0.76
CA ILE A 25 -7.50 -5.89 1.69
C ILE A 25 -8.00 -7.19 1.02
N GLN A 26 -8.38 -7.12 -0.25
CA GLN A 26 -8.84 -8.31 -0.98
C GLN A 26 -7.72 -9.32 -1.22
N ASP A 27 -6.48 -8.89 -1.44
CA ASP A 27 -5.33 -9.78 -1.54
C ASP A 27 -5.09 -10.52 -0.23
N PHE A 28 -5.18 -9.81 0.90
CA PHE A 28 -5.01 -10.39 2.23
C PHE A 28 -6.15 -11.35 2.63
N LYS A 29 -7.37 -11.14 2.12
CA LYS A 29 -8.49 -12.07 2.32
C LYS A 29 -8.28 -13.46 1.71
N ASN A 30 -7.31 -13.62 0.81
CA ASN A 30 -7.01 -14.92 0.21
C ASN A 30 -6.21 -15.84 1.13
N TYR A 31 -5.78 -15.37 2.30
CA TYR A 31 -5.09 -16.18 3.30
C TYR A 31 -6.09 -16.75 4.31
N ASP A 32 -5.94 -18.04 4.66
CA ASP A 32 -6.85 -18.74 5.58
C ASP A 32 -6.88 -18.12 6.99
N PHE A 33 -5.79 -17.45 7.39
CA PHE A 33 -5.64 -16.78 8.68
C PHE A 33 -6.02 -15.28 8.64
N PHE A 34 -6.76 -14.83 7.62
CA PHE A 34 -7.14 -13.42 7.47
C PHE A 34 -7.82 -12.84 8.71
N GLU A 35 -8.60 -13.64 9.46
CA GLU A 35 -9.27 -13.20 10.69
C GLU A 35 -8.28 -12.75 11.79
N GLU A 36 -7.03 -13.23 11.72
CA GLU A 36 -5.96 -12.84 12.65
C GLU A 36 -5.22 -11.58 12.19
N ILE A 37 -5.46 -11.12 10.95
CA ILE A 37 -4.81 -9.96 10.34
C ILE A 37 -5.64 -8.70 10.57
N THR A 38 -5.03 -7.69 11.19
CA THR A 38 -5.62 -6.36 11.30
C THR A 38 -5.07 -5.41 10.24
N LEU A 39 -5.98 -4.85 9.42
CA LEU A 39 -5.66 -3.88 8.37
C LEU A 39 -6.26 -2.50 8.71
N ASN A 40 -5.42 -1.59 9.17
CA ASN A 40 -5.80 -0.25 9.63
C ASN A 40 -5.85 0.77 8.48
N TYR A 41 -6.74 0.58 7.51
CA TYR A 41 -6.93 1.50 6.37
C TYR A 41 -8.13 2.45 6.51
N SER A 42 -8.73 2.55 7.69
CA SER A 42 -9.92 3.36 7.94
C SER A 42 -9.59 4.82 8.25
N ASP A 43 -9.31 5.64 7.23
CA ASP A 43 -9.31 7.11 7.37
C ASP A 43 -10.57 7.70 6.71
N SER A 44 -11.44 8.32 7.52
CA SER A 44 -12.72 8.88 7.06
C SER A 44 -12.60 10.26 6.39
N ASN A 45 -11.52 11.01 6.65
CA ASN A 45 -11.35 12.38 6.16
C ASN A 45 -10.07 12.54 5.33
N PHE A 46 -10.16 13.27 4.21
CA PHE A 46 -9.04 13.56 3.29
C PHE A 46 -7.83 14.17 4.01
N ILE A 47 -8.04 15.10 4.95
CA ILE A 47 -6.93 15.78 5.65
C ILE A 47 -6.10 14.77 6.46
N THR A 48 -6.77 13.84 7.17
CA THR A 48 -6.10 12.81 7.97
C THR A 48 -5.38 11.81 7.08
N LEU A 49 -6.05 11.35 6.01
CA LEU A 49 -5.46 10.46 5.00
C LEU A 49 -4.22 11.10 4.36
N PHE A 50 -4.32 12.38 3.99
CA PHE A 50 -3.24 13.13 3.36
C PHE A 50 -2.04 13.29 4.27
N LYS A 51 -2.25 13.63 5.55
CA LYS A 51 -1.16 13.74 6.53
C LYS A 51 -0.43 12.41 6.75
N LYS A 52 -1.17 11.30 6.89
CA LYS A 52 -0.59 9.97 7.15
C LYS A 52 0.09 9.35 5.92
N ASN A 53 -0.37 9.69 4.72
CA ASN A 53 0.03 9.05 3.46
C ASN A 53 0.56 10.04 2.42
N PHE A 54 1.10 11.18 2.87
CA PHE A 54 1.54 12.27 1.99
C PHE A 54 2.45 11.78 0.86
N PHE A 55 3.49 11.02 1.19
CA PHE A 55 4.44 10.52 0.18
C PHE A 55 3.78 9.54 -0.80
N THR A 56 2.91 8.65 -0.32
CA THR A 56 2.17 7.73 -1.20
C THR A 56 1.25 8.50 -2.15
N ILE A 57 0.54 9.51 -1.66
CA ILE A 57 -0.35 10.36 -2.47
C ILE A 57 0.46 11.18 -3.48
N LEU A 58 1.62 11.70 -3.07
CA LEU A 58 2.53 12.41 -3.96
C LEU A 58 3.00 11.50 -5.10
N MET A 59 3.49 10.29 -4.78
CA MET A 59 3.94 9.32 -5.79
C MET A 59 2.80 8.92 -6.73
N LEU A 60 1.62 8.62 -6.20
CA LEU A 60 0.44 8.31 -7.01
C LEU A 60 0.03 9.46 -7.92
N SER A 61 0.16 10.71 -7.46
CA SER A 61 -0.13 11.87 -8.30
C SER A 61 0.83 11.97 -9.48
N LEU A 62 2.12 11.69 -9.29
CA LEU A 62 3.12 11.68 -10.37
C LEU A 62 2.88 10.53 -11.36
N ILE A 63 2.58 9.32 -10.85
CA ILE A 63 2.25 8.15 -11.67
C ILE A 63 0.99 8.42 -12.51
N ASN A 64 -0.02 9.07 -11.92
CA ASN A 64 -1.25 9.41 -12.61
C ASN A 64 -1.05 10.45 -13.73
N GLU A 65 -0.05 11.33 -13.61
CA GLU A 65 0.33 12.25 -14.71
C GLU A 65 1.13 11.55 -15.82
N SER A 66 1.69 10.36 -15.57
CA SER A 66 2.61 9.69 -16.50
C SER A 66 1.92 8.95 -17.65
N ASN A 67 0.64 9.24 -17.93
CA ASN A 67 -0.19 8.58 -18.97
C ASN A 67 -0.22 7.04 -18.89
N ILE A 68 -0.06 6.48 -17.69
CA ILE A 68 -0.15 5.03 -17.46
C ILE A 68 -1.64 4.63 -17.44
N PRO A 69 -2.03 3.46 -18.01
CA PRO A 69 -3.39 2.97 -17.90
C PRO A 69 -3.84 2.84 -16.44
N LYS A 70 -5.12 3.09 -16.16
CA LYS A 70 -5.67 3.05 -14.79
C LYS A 70 -5.32 1.77 -14.02
N PHE A 71 -5.34 0.63 -14.70
CA PHE A 71 -4.90 -0.65 -14.14
C PHE A 71 -3.45 -0.60 -13.63
N GLY A 72 -2.52 -0.07 -14.44
CA GLY A 72 -1.12 0.08 -14.05
C GLY A 72 -0.94 1.02 -12.87
N ILE A 73 -1.69 2.13 -12.83
CA ILE A 73 -1.67 3.08 -11.70
C ILE A 73 -2.03 2.37 -10.39
N ILE A 74 -3.06 1.53 -10.40
CA ILE A 74 -3.47 0.77 -9.21
C ILE A 74 -2.38 -0.24 -8.81
N SER A 75 -1.84 -1.02 -9.75
CA SER A 75 -0.75 -1.96 -9.47
C SER A 75 0.49 -1.25 -8.90
N TYR A 76 0.90 -0.09 -9.44
CA TYR A 76 1.98 0.71 -8.85
C TYR A 76 1.63 1.21 -7.45
N GLY A 77 0.38 1.59 -7.20
CA GLY A 77 -0.09 1.96 -5.87
C GLY A 77 0.02 0.82 -4.86
N LYS A 78 -0.35 -0.41 -5.26
CA LYS A 78 -0.18 -1.61 -4.44
C LYS A 78 1.30 -1.88 -4.14
N ILE A 79 2.16 -1.78 -5.16
CA ILE A 79 3.62 -1.91 -5.01
C ILE A 79 4.17 -0.94 -3.97
N ILE A 80 3.75 0.33 -4.00
CA ILE A 80 4.19 1.34 -3.02
C ILE A 80 3.74 0.95 -1.59
N ILE A 81 2.50 0.48 -1.43
CA ILE A 81 1.97 0.04 -0.13
C ILE A 81 2.79 -1.14 0.40
N PHE A 82 3.04 -2.14 -0.44
CA PHE A 82 3.79 -3.33 -0.05
C PHE A 82 5.25 -3.01 0.30
N LEU A 83 5.95 -2.24 -0.53
CA LEU A 83 7.31 -1.80 -0.24
C LEU A 83 7.40 -1.03 1.08
N ARG A 84 6.46 -0.09 1.31
CA ARG A 84 6.40 0.66 2.56
C ARG A 84 6.22 -0.26 3.76
N GLN A 85 5.37 -1.27 3.65
CA GLN A 85 5.12 -2.20 4.76
C GLN A 85 6.33 -3.10 5.02
N VAL A 86 7.04 -3.58 3.99
CA VAL A 86 8.30 -4.33 4.17
C VAL A 86 9.32 -3.49 4.94
N ILE A 87 9.53 -2.23 4.53
CA ILE A 87 10.44 -1.30 5.21
C ILE A 87 9.99 -1.08 6.66
N THR A 88 8.70 -0.80 6.87
CA THR A 88 8.14 -0.58 8.22
C THR A 88 8.33 -1.79 9.12
N SER A 89 8.17 -3.01 8.59
CA SER A 89 8.38 -4.24 9.35
C SER A 89 9.85 -4.43 9.73
N VAL A 90 10.79 -4.05 8.87
CA VAL A 90 12.23 -4.09 9.19
C VAL A 90 12.57 -3.02 10.23
N ASP A 91 12.09 -1.80 10.07
CA ASP A 91 12.29 -0.70 11.04
C ASP A 91 11.76 -1.09 12.42
N ASN A 92 10.55 -1.68 12.49
CA ASN A 92 9.98 -2.17 13.75
C ASN A 92 10.85 -3.23 14.45
N ILE A 93 11.54 -4.08 13.68
CA ILE A 93 12.46 -5.10 14.25
C ILE A 93 13.72 -4.43 14.80
N LEU A 94 14.26 -3.43 14.10
CA LEU A 94 15.51 -2.76 14.46
C LEU A 94 15.32 -1.78 15.64
N ASP A 95 14.21 -1.07 15.65
CA ASP A 95 13.94 0.02 16.60
C ASP A 95 13.03 -0.41 17.78
N GLU A 96 12.61 -1.69 17.82
CA GLU A 96 11.66 -2.24 18.81
C GLU A 96 10.32 -1.47 18.86
N GLU A 97 9.82 -1.07 17.70
CA GLU A 97 8.58 -0.29 17.55
C GLU A 97 7.41 -1.11 17.00
N LYS A 98 6.19 -0.57 17.14
CA LYS A 98 4.97 -1.13 16.54
C LYS A 98 4.26 -0.10 15.66
N LYS A 99 4.89 0.24 14.53
CA LYS A 99 4.35 1.15 13.50
C LYS A 99 3.76 0.35 12.33
N GLY A 100 2.87 0.98 11.56
CA GLY A 100 2.34 0.42 10.31
C GLY A 100 0.82 0.26 10.29
N ASN A 101 0.35 -0.37 9.22
CA ASN A 101 -1.09 -0.54 8.97
C ASN A 101 -1.51 -2.02 8.91
N ILE A 102 -0.57 -2.95 8.98
CA ILE A 102 -0.81 -4.40 8.90
C ILE A 102 -0.20 -5.03 10.15
N PHE A 103 -1.00 -5.81 10.87
CA PHE A 103 -0.60 -6.51 12.10
C PHE A 103 -1.19 -7.91 12.12
N ILE A 104 -0.52 -8.85 12.80
CA ILE A 104 -1.00 -10.23 12.97
C ILE A 104 -1.17 -10.45 14.48
N ASN A 105 -2.42 -10.36 14.94
CA ASN A 105 -2.73 -10.28 16.37
C ASN A 105 -2.47 -11.59 17.13
N SER A 106 -2.39 -12.71 16.43
CA SER A 106 -2.11 -14.03 17.03
C SER A 106 -0.65 -14.22 17.43
N LEU A 107 0.27 -13.36 16.94
CA LEU A 107 1.70 -13.48 17.17
C LEU A 107 2.17 -12.50 18.25
N ASN A 108 2.57 -13.04 19.40
CA ASN A 108 3.03 -12.24 20.54
C ASN A 108 4.49 -11.77 20.44
N ASN A 109 5.30 -12.40 19.59
CA ASN A 109 6.70 -12.03 19.41
C ASN A 109 6.82 -11.01 18.25
N PRO A 110 7.22 -9.75 18.51
CA PRO A 110 7.29 -8.71 17.48
C PRO A 110 8.24 -9.05 16.32
N LEU A 111 9.33 -9.77 16.59
CA LEU A 111 10.26 -10.22 15.55
C LEU A 111 9.60 -11.21 14.61
N VAL A 112 8.85 -12.17 15.16
CA VAL A 112 8.11 -13.17 14.37
C VAL A 112 6.96 -12.52 13.61
N GLU A 113 6.18 -11.65 14.26
CA GLU A 113 5.09 -10.89 13.64
C GLU A 113 5.58 -10.09 12.42
N ASN A 114 6.59 -9.23 12.61
CA ASN A 114 7.12 -8.39 11.54
C ASN A 114 7.83 -9.18 10.43
N SER A 115 8.54 -10.26 10.78
CA SER A 115 9.17 -11.13 9.79
C SER A 115 8.12 -11.80 8.89
N PHE A 116 7.03 -12.29 9.49
CA PHE A 116 5.98 -12.97 8.74
C PHE A 116 5.19 -11.98 7.85
N ILE A 117 4.85 -10.79 8.37
CA ILE A 117 4.23 -9.72 7.58
C ILE A 117 5.13 -9.33 6.41
N SER A 118 6.44 -9.19 6.62
CA SER A 118 7.40 -8.86 5.58
C SER A 118 7.40 -9.92 4.47
N LEU A 119 7.40 -11.20 4.82
CA LEU A 119 7.37 -12.30 3.85
C LEU A 119 6.08 -12.33 3.02
N ILE A 120 4.92 -12.21 3.66
CA ILE A 120 3.62 -12.14 2.96
C ILE A 120 3.60 -10.94 2.01
N THR A 121 4.05 -9.79 2.50
CA THR A 121 4.06 -8.55 1.72
C THR A 121 5.01 -8.66 0.54
N GLN A 122 6.17 -9.30 0.71
CA GLN A 122 7.13 -9.57 -0.36
C GLN A 122 6.57 -10.52 -1.43
N GLU A 123 5.79 -11.52 -1.02
CA GLU A 123 5.08 -12.42 -1.93
C GLU A 123 4.07 -11.64 -2.79
N LEU A 124 3.21 -10.84 -2.16
CA LEU A 124 2.21 -10.01 -2.85
C LEU A 124 2.85 -8.97 -3.77
N LEU A 125 3.95 -8.35 -3.32
CA LEU A 125 4.77 -7.45 -4.13
C LEU A 125 5.26 -8.14 -5.40
N THR A 126 5.81 -9.35 -5.25
CA THR A 126 6.34 -10.12 -6.38
C THR A 126 5.23 -10.47 -7.38
N LYS A 127 4.06 -10.88 -6.88
CA LYS A 127 2.88 -11.17 -7.71
C LYS A 127 2.45 -9.95 -8.53
N GLU A 128 2.38 -8.77 -7.92
CA GLU A 128 1.99 -7.54 -8.64
C GLU A 128 3.05 -7.10 -9.67
N ILE A 129 4.34 -7.22 -9.36
CA ILE A 129 5.41 -6.91 -10.33
C ILE A 129 5.33 -7.85 -11.54
N LEU A 130 5.13 -9.16 -11.33
CA LEU A 130 4.98 -10.13 -12.41
C LEU A 130 3.75 -9.83 -13.28
N LYS A 131 2.65 -9.40 -12.68
CA LYS A 131 1.42 -9.01 -13.38
C LYS A 131 1.66 -7.85 -14.34
N LEU A 132 2.42 -6.83 -13.93
CA LEU A 132 2.81 -5.71 -14.79
C LEU A 132 3.71 -6.17 -15.94
N ASN A 133 4.71 -7.01 -15.65
CA ASN A 133 5.64 -7.51 -16.67
C ASN A 133 4.95 -8.41 -17.72
N CYS A 134 3.99 -9.24 -17.32
CA CYS A 134 3.23 -10.09 -18.24
C CYS A 134 2.28 -9.29 -19.14
N ASN A 135 1.74 -8.17 -18.65
CA ASN A 135 0.89 -7.29 -19.46
C ASN A 135 1.71 -6.43 -20.43
N ASN A 136 2.92 -6.02 -20.06
CA ASN A 136 3.82 -5.27 -20.95
C ASN A 136 4.35 -6.12 -22.12
N LYS A 137 4.31 -7.45 -22.04
CA LYS A 137 4.70 -8.35 -23.15
C LYS A 137 3.59 -8.58 -24.19
N LYS A 138 2.38 -8.06 -23.96
CA LYS A 138 1.22 -8.22 -24.87
C LYS A 138 0.91 -6.96 -25.70
N SER A 139 1.73 -5.91 -25.61
CA SER A 139 1.70 -4.75 -26.52
C SER A 139 2.82 -4.86 -27.55
#